data_AF-A0A699ZP95-F1
#
_entry.id   AF-A0A699ZP95-F1
#
_cell.length_a   1.000
_cell.length_b   1.000
_cell.length_c   1.000
_cell.angle_alpha   90.00
_cell.angle_beta   90.00
_cell.angle_gamma   90.00
#
_symmetry.space_group_name_H-M   'P 1'
#
loop_
_entity.id
_entity.type
_entity.pdbx_description
1 polymer ?
#
loop_
_entity_poly.entity_id
_entity_poly.type
_entity_poly.pdbx_seq_one_letter_code
_entity_poly.pdbx_strand_id
1 'polypeptide(L)'
;MVHQVIGLMSCRRWLWWQPWPRWHGRLWRPAYDDPFKKADTEKAEIDALYGTENTGINFDVYEDIPVETSGKDCPPPITSFEDCHLPPALLDNIRRCKYTKPTPVQRYALPIGIGGRDLMACAQTGSGKTAAFCFPIVASMLLGNYQPPGRGSRKATPFALILAPTRELTSQIYDEARKFTFQTGIRPVVIYGGAPVVNQLRDLERGCDILVATPGRLSDLIERGRVGLSATRFLCLDEADRMLDMGFEPQIRKIVEQEDMPRTGQRQTLMFSATFPKEIQRLAGDFLSNYVFLTDPSANRWLEQGG
;
A
#
# COMPACT_ATOMS: atom_id res chain seq x y z
N MET A 1 -26.32 -55.79 53.32
CA MET A 1 -25.90 -54.41 53.66
C MET A 1 -25.35 -53.80 52.36
N VAL A 2 -26.21 -53.23 51.52
CA VAL A 2 -26.66 -51.82 51.49
C VAL A 2 -25.61 -50.88 50.87
N HIS A 3 -25.88 -50.49 49.61
CA HIS A 3 -25.59 -49.23 48.88
C HIS A 3 -24.12 -48.87 48.54
N GLN A 4 -23.76 -48.26 47.39
CA GLN A 4 -24.35 -47.75 46.12
C GLN A 4 -23.12 -47.50 45.19
N VAL A 5 -23.13 -47.55 43.85
CA VAL A 5 -23.58 -46.50 42.90
C VAL A 5 -23.58 -47.09 41.47
N ILE A 6 -24.75 -47.06 40.82
CA ILE A 6 -25.13 -46.83 39.40
C ILE A 6 -23.93 -46.56 38.43
N GLY A 7 -23.76 -47.12 37.24
CA GLY A 7 -24.67 -47.71 36.27
C GLY A 7 -24.40 -47.13 34.86
N LEU A 8 -23.64 -47.88 34.06
CA LEU A 8 -23.61 -48.05 32.59
C LEU A 8 -23.49 -46.87 31.56
N MET A 9 -22.43 -47.00 30.76
CA MET A 9 -22.37 -47.20 29.29
C MET A 9 -23.08 -46.24 28.33
N SER A 10 -22.25 -45.67 27.43
CA SER A 10 -22.37 -45.68 25.96
C SER A 10 -23.77 -45.88 25.36
N CYS A 11 -24.30 -44.82 24.72
CA CYS A 11 -25.26 -44.98 23.65
C CYS A 11 -25.25 -43.83 22.65
N ARG A 12 -24.72 -44.13 21.45
CA ARG A 12 -25.31 -43.87 20.12
C ARG A 12 -25.96 -42.50 19.84
N ARG A 13 -25.40 -41.84 18.81
CA ARG A 13 -26.06 -41.49 17.53
C ARG A 13 -27.58 -41.61 17.60
N TRP A 14 -28.31 -40.50 17.61
CA TRP A 14 -29.69 -40.26 17.15
C TRP A 14 -30.23 -39.06 17.93
N LEU A 15 -30.40 -37.88 17.31
CA LEU A 15 -31.39 -36.85 17.67
C LEU A 15 -31.18 -35.57 16.85
N TRP A 16 -31.55 -35.62 15.57
CA TRP A 16 -32.11 -34.46 14.84
C TRP A 16 -33.09 -35.01 13.81
N TRP A 17 -34.24 -35.49 14.30
CA TRP A 17 -35.41 -35.78 13.50
C TRP A 17 -36.63 -35.16 14.19
N GLN A 18 -36.83 -33.88 13.93
CA GLN A 18 -38.12 -33.23 14.09
C GLN A 18 -38.77 -33.23 12.69
N PRO A 19 -39.95 -33.83 12.49
CA PRO A 19 -40.61 -33.79 11.20
C PRO A 19 -41.19 -32.39 10.96
N TRP A 20 -40.73 -31.74 9.90
CA TRP A 20 -41.25 -30.46 9.45
C TRP A 20 -42.63 -30.63 8.80
N PRO A 21 -43.57 -29.67 8.93
CA PRO A 21 -44.84 -29.72 8.23
C PRO A 21 -44.60 -29.68 6.72
N ARG A 22 -45.35 -30.51 5.99
CA ARG A 22 -45.23 -30.68 4.54
C ARG A 22 -45.85 -29.46 3.84
N TRP A 23 -45.00 -28.50 3.46
CA TRP A 23 -45.39 -27.38 2.60
C TRP A 23 -44.97 -27.65 1.15
N HIS A 24 -45.90 -27.49 0.21
CA HIS A 24 -45.62 -27.45 -1.22
C HIS A 24 -44.86 -26.15 -1.55
N GLY A 25 -43.62 -26.27 -2.03
CA GLY A 25 -42.86 -25.13 -2.56
C GLY A 25 -41.36 -25.27 -2.30
N ARG A 26 -40.55 -25.15 -3.37
CA ARG A 26 -39.07 -25.14 -3.40
C ARG A 26 -38.38 -24.88 -2.06
N LEU A 27 -37.71 -25.90 -1.53
CA LEU A 27 -36.76 -25.78 -0.41
C LEU A 27 -35.57 -24.92 -0.84
N TRP A 28 -35.45 -23.74 -0.25
CA TRP A 28 -34.20 -22.99 -0.21
C TRP A 28 -33.31 -23.66 0.86
N ARG A 29 -32.24 -24.34 0.43
CA ARG A 29 -31.17 -24.80 1.34
C ARG A 29 -30.13 -23.69 1.41
N PRO A 30 -29.79 -23.15 2.60
CA PRO A 30 -28.59 -22.32 2.72
C PRO A 30 -27.40 -23.16 2.26
N ALA A 31 -26.54 -22.61 1.40
CA ALA A 31 -25.32 -23.27 1.00
C ALA A 31 -24.53 -23.63 2.29
N TYR A 32 -24.15 -24.90 2.44
CA TYR A 32 -23.24 -25.32 3.50
C TYR A 32 -21.88 -24.70 3.19
N ASP A 33 -21.55 -23.62 3.90
CA ASP A 33 -20.25 -22.98 3.85
C ASP A 33 -19.25 -23.87 4.60
N ASP A 34 -18.49 -24.66 3.84
CA ASP A 34 -17.44 -25.53 4.37
C ASP A 34 -16.29 -24.69 4.96
N PRO A 35 -16.09 -24.69 6.29
CA PRO A 35 -15.09 -23.86 6.93
C PRO A 35 -13.66 -24.28 6.59
N PHE A 36 -13.45 -25.55 6.20
CA PHE A 36 -12.12 -26.06 5.84
C PHE A 36 -11.67 -25.56 4.47
N LYS A 37 -12.60 -25.45 3.51
CA LYS A 37 -12.30 -24.86 2.19
C LYS A 37 -11.90 -23.39 2.28
N LYS A 38 -12.55 -22.61 3.16
CA LYS A 38 -12.17 -21.20 3.38
C LYS A 38 -10.77 -21.10 3.97
N ALA A 39 -10.45 -21.93 4.96
CA ALA A 39 -9.13 -21.99 5.57
C ALA A 39 -8.03 -22.42 4.58
N ASP A 40 -8.28 -23.43 3.74
CA ASP A 40 -7.33 -23.87 2.71
C ASP A 40 -7.08 -22.80 1.65
N THR A 41 -8.14 -22.09 1.23
CA THR A 41 -8.03 -20.99 0.26
C THR A 41 -7.25 -19.81 0.85
N GLU A 42 -7.56 -19.43 2.09
CA GLU A 42 -6.86 -18.36 2.81
C GLU A 42 -5.39 -18.69 3.00
N LYS A 43 -5.07 -19.93 3.39
CA LYS A 43 -3.69 -20.39 3.50
C LYS A 43 -2.95 -20.31 2.17
N ALA A 44 -3.56 -20.75 1.08
CA ALA A 44 -2.96 -20.66 -0.25
C ALA A 44 -2.72 -19.20 -0.69
N GLU A 45 -3.63 -18.28 -0.36
CA GLU A 45 -3.44 -16.85 -0.63
C GLU A 45 -2.32 -16.24 0.23
N ILE A 46 -2.24 -16.61 1.51
CA ILE A 46 -1.14 -16.21 2.39
C ILE A 46 0.19 -16.72 1.86
N ASP A 47 0.27 -18.00 1.49
CA ASP A 47 1.49 -18.60 0.95
C ASP A 47 1.88 -17.94 -0.40
N ALA A 48 0.90 -17.58 -1.24
CA ALA A 48 1.17 -16.89 -2.50
C ALA A 48 1.66 -15.44 -2.31
N LEU A 49 1.22 -14.74 -1.27
CA LEU A 49 1.59 -13.35 -0.99
C LEU A 49 2.85 -13.22 -0.14
N TYR A 50 3.04 -14.09 0.84
CA TYR A 50 4.09 -14.01 1.86
C TYR A 50 5.07 -15.18 1.84
N GLY A 51 4.85 -16.20 0.99
CA GLY A 51 5.69 -17.41 0.94
C GLY A 51 7.04 -17.21 0.26
N THR A 52 7.19 -16.17 -0.57
CA THR A 52 8.51 -15.75 -1.07
C THR A 52 9.26 -15.09 0.08
N GLU A 53 10.42 -15.60 0.46
CA GLU A 53 11.25 -14.97 1.48
C GLU A 53 11.52 -13.52 1.07
N ASN A 54 11.20 -12.57 1.95
CA ASN A 54 11.76 -11.23 1.85
C ASN A 54 13.26 -11.43 1.77
N THR A 55 13.89 -11.05 0.66
CA THR A 55 15.35 -11.06 0.51
C THR A 55 15.90 -10.27 1.68
N GLY A 56 16.34 -10.97 2.72
CA GLY A 56 16.66 -10.41 4.01
C GLY A 56 17.89 -9.55 3.88
N ILE A 57 17.70 -8.29 3.49
CA ILE A 57 18.69 -7.26 3.74
C ILE A 57 18.84 -7.27 5.26
N ASN A 58 20.05 -7.57 5.74
CA ASN A 58 20.33 -7.56 7.16
C ASN A 58 20.24 -6.11 7.65
N PHE A 59 19.05 -5.71 8.12
CA PHE A 59 18.75 -4.35 8.55
C PHE A 59 19.57 -3.92 9.77
N ASP A 60 20.18 -4.86 10.49
CA ASP A 60 21.09 -4.56 11.60
C ASP A 60 22.34 -3.81 11.12
N VAL A 61 22.74 -3.99 9.85
CA VAL A 61 23.88 -3.26 9.24
C VAL A 61 23.55 -1.78 9.02
N TYR A 62 22.27 -1.41 9.05
CA TYR A 62 21.79 -0.09 8.67
C TYR A 62 21.27 0.74 9.85
N GLU A 63 21.23 0.21 11.07
CA GLU A 63 20.67 0.92 12.23
C GLU A 63 21.35 2.26 12.52
N ASP A 64 22.66 2.32 12.25
CA ASP A 64 23.53 3.45 12.54
C ASP A 64 23.60 4.49 11.40
N ILE A 65 22.80 4.35 10.34
CA ILE A 65 22.74 5.40 9.32
C ILE A 65 22.19 6.68 9.97
N PRO A 66 22.96 7.79 9.98
CA PRO A 66 22.45 9.07 10.46
C PRO A 66 21.32 9.52 9.53
N VAL A 67 20.19 9.95 10.07
CA VAL A 67 19.10 10.54 9.28
C VAL A 67 18.89 11.96 9.77
N GLU A 68 18.87 12.90 8.83
CA GLU A 68 18.64 14.31 9.12
C GLU A 68 17.26 14.72 8.60
N THR A 69 16.55 15.53 9.38
CA THR A 69 15.27 16.10 8.99
C THR A 69 15.30 17.62 9.13
N SER A 70 14.76 18.33 8.14
CA SER A 70 14.52 19.77 8.22
C SER A 70 13.09 20.11 7.80
N GLY A 71 12.55 21.20 8.35
CA GLY A 71 11.16 21.61 8.17
C GLY A 71 10.53 22.05 9.49
N LYS A 72 9.40 22.76 9.41
CA LYS A 72 8.66 23.20 10.60
C LYS A 72 7.93 22.03 11.25
N ASP A 73 7.88 21.99 12.58
CA ASP A 73 7.08 21.04 13.37
C ASP A 73 7.23 19.58 12.91
N CYS A 74 8.48 19.14 12.70
CA CYS A 74 8.77 17.77 12.30
C CYS A 74 8.41 16.81 13.46
N PRO A 75 7.56 15.79 13.24
CA PRO A 75 7.31 14.76 14.24
C PRO A 75 8.60 14.03 14.66
N PRO A 76 8.71 13.61 15.94
CA PRO A 76 9.85 12.83 16.40
C PRO A 76 9.89 11.44 15.72
N PRO A 77 11.07 10.84 15.56
CA PRO A 77 11.19 9.50 15.00
C PRO A 77 10.62 8.44 15.94
N ILE A 78 10.11 7.35 15.36
CA ILE A 78 9.65 6.17 16.11
C ILE A 78 10.75 5.11 16.26
N THR A 79 10.58 4.24 17.23
CA THR A 79 11.46 3.10 17.48
C THR A 79 10.81 1.76 17.13
N SER A 80 9.48 1.70 17.21
CA SER A 80 8.66 0.54 16.85
C SER A 80 7.44 0.94 16.01
N PHE A 81 6.90 0.02 15.21
CA PHE A 81 5.68 0.28 14.44
C PHE A 81 4.47 0.58 15.33
N GLU A 82 4.46 0.04 16.55
CA GLU A 82 3.45 0.28 17.58
C GLU A 82 3.38 1.75 18.04
N ASP A 83 4.47 2.51 17.91
CA ASP A 83 4.53 3.91 18.35
C ASP A 83 3.64 4.83 17.48
N CYS A 84 3.29 4.40 16.26
CA CYS A 84 2.55 5.19 15.26
C CYS A 84 1.02 5.01 15.29
N HIS A 85 0.44 4.29 16.26
CA HIS A 85 -1.00 4.02 16.35
C HIS A 85 -1.62 3.49 15.03
N LEU A 86 -0.89 2.61 14.34
CA LEU A 86 -1.34 2.03 13.08
C LEU A 86 -2.59 1.13 13.29
N PRO A 87 -3.49 1.04 12.30
CA PRO A 87 -4.66 0.16 12.39
C PRO A 87 -4.29 -1.31 12.63
N PRO A 88 -5.07 -2.07 13.42
CA PRO A 88 -4.76 -3.47 13.74
C PRO A 88 -4.54 -4.35 12.50
N ALA A 89 -5.40 -4.21 11.47
CA ALA A 89 -5.27 -4.98 10.23
C ALA A 89 -3.94 -4.70 9.49
N LEU A 90 -3.46 -3.45 9.52
CA LEU A 90 -2.16 -3.11 8.94
C LEU A 90 -1.02 -3.68 9.78
N LEU A 91 -1.09 -3.58 11.11
CA LEU A 91 -0.09 -4.18 12.01
C LEU A 91 0.02 -5.70 11.84
N ASP A 92 -1.10 -6.40 11.65
CA ASP A 92 -1.10 -7.83 11.37
C ASP A 92 -0.41 -8.15 10.05
N ASN A 93 -0.64 -7.34 9.01
CA ASN A 93 0.05 -7.50 7.72
C ASN A 93 1.55 -7.20 7.82
N ILE A 94 1.96 -6.20 8.62
CA ILE A 94 3.38 -5.90 8.90
C ILE A 94 4.05 -7.11 9.56
N ARG A 95 3.40 -7.74 10.54
CA ARG A 95 3.88 -8.98 11.18
C ARG A 95 3.98 -10.15 10.21
N ARG A 96 3.00 -10.32 9.31
CA ARG A 96 3.04 -11.35 8.24
C ARG A 96 4.19 -11.14 7.27
N CYS A 97 4.53 -9.87 6.97
CA CYS A 97 5.73 -9.49 6.21
C CYS A 97 7.04 -9.70 7.00
N LYS A 98 6.99 -10.10 8.27
CA LYS A 98 8.15 -10.28 9.15
C LYS A 98 8.96 -9.00 9.35
N TYR A 99 8.32 -7.84 9.26
CA TYR A 99 8.95 -6.58 9.64
C TYR A 99 8.92 -6.45 11.17
N THR A 100 10.10 -6.53 11.77
CA THR A 100 10.25 -6.52 13.24
C THR A 100 10.45 -5.13 13.80
N LYS A 101 11.15 -4.24 13.07
CA LYS A 101 11.43 -2.87 13.45
C LYS A 101 11.45 -1.96 12.20
N PRO A 102 11.12 -0.67 12.34
CA PRO A 102 11.22 0.29 11.24
C PRO A 102 12.68 0.50 10.81
N THR A 103 12.93 0.54 9.51
CA THR A 103 14.24 0.92 8.95
C THR A 103 14.54 2.41 9.23
N PRO A 104 15.80 2.88 9.09
CA PRO A 104 16.14 4.28 9.34
C PRO A 104 15.24 5.29 8.63
N VAL A 105 14.96 5.10 7.33
CA VAL A 105 14.05 6.01 6.60
C VAL A 105 12.62 5.91 7.14
N GLN A 106 12.14 4.72 7.49
CA GLN A 106 10.80 4.50 8.02
C GLN A 106 10.60 5.14 9.40
N ARG A 107 11.62 5.13 10.26
CA ARG A 107 11.58 5.74 11.61
C ARG A 107 11.11 7.20 11.57
N TYR A 108 11.50 7.94 10.54
CA TYR A 108 11.14 9.34 10.37
C TYR A 108 9.97 9.51 9.39
N ALA A 109 9.99 8.82 8.25
CA ALA A 109 8.98 8.98 7.21
C ALA A 109 7.57 8.54 7.66
N LEU A 110 7.46 7.50 8.48
CA LEU A 110 6.17 7.01 8.97
C LEU A 110 5.42 8.04 9.84
N PRO A 111 5.99 8.59 10.92
CA PRO A 111 5.29 9.59 11.72
C PRO A 111 5.02 10.89 10.93
N ILE A 112 5.89 11.29 10.00
CA ILE A 112 5.65 12.42 9.08
C ILE A 112 4.42 12.14 8.20
N GLY A 113 4.38 10.96 7.57
CA GLY A 113 3.29 10.53 6.70
C GLY A 113 1.96 10.41 7.44
N ILE A 114 1.93 9.75 8.59
CA ILE A 114 0.74 9.62 9.45
C ILE A 114 0.27 10.98 9.95
N GLY A 115 1.19 11.91 10.23
CA GLY A 115 0.90 13.28 10.63
C GLY A 115 0.32 14.17 9.53
N GLY A 116 0.10 13.64 8.32
CA GLY A 116 -0.51 14.39 7.20
C GLY A 116 0.43 15.43 6.57
N ARG A 117 1.74 15.33 6.81
CA ARG A 117 2.74 16.26 6.28
C ARG A 117 3.29 15.78 4.95
N ASP A 118 3.51 16.72 4.04
CA ASP A 118 4.24 16.43 2.81
C ASP A 118 5.71 16.10 3.14
N LEU A 119 6.31 15.22 2.34
CA LEU A 119 7.65 14.69 2.58
C LEU A 119 8.45 14.72 1.28
N MET A 120 9.68 15.22 1.37
CA MET A 120 10.73 14.93 0.40
C MET A 120 11.78 14.08 1.10
N ALA A 121 11.98 12.85 0.66
CA ALA A 121 12.92 11.90 1.24
C ALA A 121 14.02 11.51 0.24
N CYS A 122 15.27 11.82 0.61
CA CYS A 122 16.47 11.40 -0.11
C CYS A 122 17.05 10.16 0.57
N ALA A 123 16.86 8.98 -0.04
CA ALA A 123 17.35 7.73 0.50
C ALA A 123 17.65 6.70 -0.60
N GLN A 124 18.66 5.86 -0.39
CA GLN A 124 19.08 4.84 -1.35
C GLN A 124 18.01 3.77 -1.61
N THR A 125 18.14 3.02 -2.71
CA THR A 125 17.29 1.84 -2.99
C THR A 125 17.51 0.76 -1.92
N GLY A 126 16.50 -0.06 -1.66
CA GLY A 126 16.57 -1.09 -0.61
C GLY A 126 16.47 -0.58 0.84
N SER A 127 16.38 0.73 1.08
CA SER A 127 16.24 1.31 2.43
C SER A 127 14.86 1.12 3.08
N GLY A 128 13.89 0.53 2.35
CA GLY A 128 12.52 0.31 2.85
C GLY A 128 11.53 1.45 2.54
N LYS A 129 11.81 2.28 1.53
CA LYS A 129 10.95 3.41 1.10
C LYS A 129 9.52 3.00 0.79
N THR A 130 9.32 1.85 0.15
CA THR A 130 7.98 1.37 -0.25
C THR A 130 7.03 1.27 0.93
N ALA A 131 7.45 0.61 2.01
CA ALA A 131 6.66 0.54 3.24
C ALA A 131 6.49 1.94 3.89
N ALA A 132 7.52 2.80 3.80
CA ALA A 132 7.50 4.14 4.39
C ALA A 132 6.39 5.04 3.82
N PHE A 133 6.01 4.88 2.53
CA PHE A 133 4.87 5.59 1.95
C PHE A 133 3.59 4.76 1.89
N CYS A 134 3.65 3.43 1.75
CA CYS A 134 2.44 2.62 1.70
C CYS A 134 1.72 2.56 3.05
N PHE A 135 2.44 2.48 4.17
CA PHE A 135 1.81 2.41 5.49
C PHE A 135 0.96 3.62 5.84
N PRO A 136 1.44 4.89 5.69
CA PRO A 136 0.60 6.04 5.97
C PRO A 136 -0.62 6.12 5.03
N ILE A 137 -0.48 5.72 3.76
CA ILE A 137 -1.61 5.65 2.82
C ILE A 137 -2.67 4.66 3.33
N VAL A 138 -2.27 3.42 3.62
CA VAL A 138 -3.20 2.37 4.07
C VAL A 138 -3.80 2.72 5.42
N ALA A 139 -3.00 3.25 6.35
CA ALA A 139 -3.48 3.69 7.66
C ALA A 139 -4.52 4.81 7.55
N SER A 140 -4.25 5.82 6.71
CA SER A 140 -5.19 6.92 6.47
C SER A 140 -6.54 6.43 5.94
N MET A 141 -6.53 5.48 4.99
CA MET A 141 -7.76 4.91 4.45
C MET A 141 -8.56 4.12 5.50
N LEU A 142 -7.87 3.32 6.31
CA LEU A 142 -8.50 2.50 7.35
C LEU A 142 -9.05 3.33 8.53
N LEU A 143 -8.39 4.44 8.87
CA LEU A 143 -8.83 5.34 9.96
C LEU A 143 -9.87 6.37 9.50
N GLY A 144 -9.80 6.81 8.23
CA GLY A 144 -10.55 7.95 7.71
C GLY A 144 -11.98 7.67 7.27
N ASN A 145 -12.61 6.56 7.68
CA ASN A 145 -13.90 6.09 7.16
C ASN A 145 -13.97 6.10 5.62
N TYR A 146 -12.87 5.72 4.96
CA TYR A 146 -12.83 5.64 3.50
C TYR A 146 -13.96 4.75 2.98
N GLN A 147 -14.81 5.32 2.13
CA GLN A 147 -15.81 4.56 1.40
C GLN A 147 -15.32 4.37 -0.04
N PRO A 148 -15.04 3.13 -0.46
CA PRO A 148 -14.68 2.86 -1.85
C PRO A 148 -15.76 3.41 -2.78
N PRO A 149 -15.39 4.08 -3.88
CA PRO A 149 -16.37 4.47 -4.90
C PRO A 149 -17.18 3.24 -5.33
N GLY A 150 -18.48 3.42 -5.59
CA GLY A 150 -19.36 2.34 -6.01
C GLY A 150 -18.74 1.49 -7.13
N ARG A 151 -18.64 0.18 -6.90
CA ARG A 151 -18.06 -0.77 -7.86
C ARG A 151 -18.96 -0.85 -9.10
N GLY A 152 -18.40 -0.67 -10.30
CA GLY A 152 -19.13 -0.70 -11.57
C GLY A 152 -19.00 0.56 -12.45
N SER A 153 -18.33 1.60 -11.97
CA SER A 153 -17.93 2.72 -12.84
C SER A 153 -16.88 2.26 -13.86
N ARG A 154 -17.02 2.67 -15.13
CA ARG A 154 -16.00 2.46 -16.17
C ARG A 154 -14.75 3.32 -15.96
N LYS A 155 -14.85 4.34 -15.09
CA LYS A 155 -13.77 5.28 -14.74
C LYS A 155 -13.31 5.01 -13.31
N ALA A 156 -12.03 4.66 -13.15
CA ALA A 156 -11.39 4.52 -11.86
C ALA A 156 -11.05 5.89 -11.26
N THR A 157 -11.20 6.03 -9.95
CA THR A 157 -10.89 7.27 -9.20
C THR A 157 -10.14 6.90 -7.92
N PRO A 158 -8.82 6.63 -8.01
CA PRO A 158 -8.06 6.14 -6.87
C PRO A 158 -7.97 7.19 -5.75
N PHE A 159 -7.91 6.71 -4.51
CA PHE A 159 -7.62 7.53 -3.34
C PHE A 159 -6.13 7.87 -3.25
N ALA A 160 -5.27 6.94 -3.64
CA ALA A 160 -3.82 7.14 -3.68
C ALA A 160 -3.26 6.83 -5.07
N LEU A 161 -2.38 7.69 -5.56
CA LEU A 161 -1.60 7.49 -6.77
C LEU A 161 -0.12 7.38 -6.42
N ILE A 162 0.53 6.31 -6.89
CA ILE A 162 1.97 6.10 -6.75
C ILE A 162 2.58 6.04 -8.17
N LEU A 163 3.47 6.97 -8.48
CA LEU A 163 4.21 7.03 -9.73
C LEU A 163 5.61 6.46 -9.55
N ALA A 164 6.03 5.59 -10.48
CA ALA A 164 7.39 5.07 -10.53
C ALA A 164 7.89 4.95 -11.98
N PRO A 165 9.20 5.01 -12.23
CA PRO A 165 9.79 5.12 -13.57
C PRO A 165 9.61 3.89 -14.46
N THR A 166 9.63 2.68 -13.89
CA THR A 166 9.72 1.44 -14.67
C THR A 166 8.59 0.46 -14.37
N ARG A 167 8.38 -0.48 -15.29
CA ARG A 167 7.42 -1.58 -15.12
C ARG A 167 7.80 -2.46 -13.93
N GLU A 168 9.09 -2.70 -13.76
CA GLU A 168 9.64 -3.58 -12.73
C GLU A 168 9.39 -2.98 -11.36
N LEU A 169 9.71 -1.69 -11.18
CA LEU A 169 9.51 -1.00 -9.92
C LEU A 169 8.02 -0.83 -9.59
N THR A 170 7.18 -0.47 -10.58
CA THR A 170 5.72 -0.40 -10.36
C THR A 170 5.14 -1.76 -9.95
N SER A 171 5.63 -2.87 -10.50
CA SER A 171 5.19 -4.22 -10.12
C SER A 171 5.63 -4.56 -8.69
N GLN A 172 6.87 -4.25 -8.31
CA GLN A 172 7.38 -4.44 -6.95
C GLN A 172 6.57 -3.66 -5.90
N ILE A 173 6.32 -2.38 -6.16
CA ILE A 173 5.50 -1.53 -5.28
C ILE A 173 4.08 -2.09 -5.15
N TYR A 174 3.50 -2.56 -6.25
CA TYR A 174 2.18 -3.17 -6.27
C TYR A 174 2.12 -4.46 -5.43
N ASP A 175 3.11 -5.34 -5.55
CA ASP A 175 3.15 -6.57 -4.77
C ASP A 175 3.29 -6.30 -3.26
N GLU A 176 4.12 -5.32 -2.87
CA GLU A 176 4.19 -4.86 -1.49
C GLU A 176 2.87 -4.24 -1.01
N ALA A 177 2.24 -3.38 -1.81
CA ALA A 177 0.95 -2.80 -1.47
C ALA A 177 -0.14 -3.87 -1.27
N ARG A 178 -0.11 -4.97 -2.03
CA ARG A 178 -1.02 -6.11 -1.83
C ARG A 178 -0.79 -6.82 -0.49
N LYS A 179 0.47 -6.98 -0.07
CA LYS A 179 0.78 -7.53 1.26
C LYS A 179 0.23 -6.65 2.37
N PHE A 180 0.32 -5.32 2.23
CA PHE A 180 -0.12 -4.39 3.28
C PHE A 180 -1.65 -4.21 3.33
N THR A 181 -2.34 -4.48 2.22
CA THR A 181 -3.80 -4.37 2.08
C THR A 181 -4.52 -5.71 2.18
N PHE A 182 -3.81 -6.79 2.49
CA PHE A 182 -4.41 -8.10 2.67
C PHE A 182 -5.52 -8.05 3.74
N GLN A 183 -6.70 -8.58 3.42
CA GLN A 183 -7.89 -8.58 4.30
C GLN A 183 -8.39 -7.20 4.77
N THR A 184 -7.97 -6.09 4.16
CA THR A 184 -8.48 -4.74 4.52
C THR A 184 -9.65 -4.28 3.64
N GLY A 185 -9.87 -4.94 2.49
CA GLY A 185 -10.84 -4.53 1.48
C GLY A 185 -10.36 -3.43 0.54
N ILE A 186 -9.20 -2.82 0.81
CA ILE A 186 -8.51 -1.87 -0.06
C ILE A 186 -7.94 -2.63 -1.27
N ARG A 187 -8.14 -2.09 -2.47
CA ARG A 187 -7.72 -2.72 -3.73
C ARG A 187 -6.62 -1.91 -4.43
N PRO A 188 -5.35 -2.34 -4.33
CA PRO A 188 -4.28 -1.89 -5.21
C PRO A 188 -4.50 -2.34 -6.66
N VAL A 189 -4.05 -1.53 -7.61
CA VAL A 189 -3.98 -1.85 -9.05
C VAL A 189 -2.69 -1.31 -9.62
N VAL A 190 -2.12 -2.01 -10.60
CA VAL A 190 -0.91 -1.58 -11.31
C VAL A 190 -1.15 -1.39 -12.80
N ILE A 191 -0.61 -0.30 -13.35
CA ILE A 191 -0.62 -0.01 -14.79
C ILE A 191 0.76 0.44 -15.27
N TYR A 192 1.19 -0.05 -16.43
CA TYR A 192 2.48 0.35 -17.02
C TYR A 192 2.53 0.09 -18.53
N GLY A 193 3.45 0.77 -19.21
CA GLY A 193 3.72 0.61 -20.65
C GLY A 193 4.30 -0.77 -21.02
N GLY A 194 4.34 -1.09 -22.32
CA GLY A 194 4.95 -2.34 -22.80
C GLY A 194 4.16 -3.62 -22.50
N ALA A 195 2.93 -3.52 -21.99
CA ALA A 195 2.01 -4.63 -21.81
C ALA A 195 0.59 -4.31 -22.33
N PRO A 196 -0.21 -5.32 -22.72
CA PRO A 196 -1.56 -5.11 -23.24
C PRO A 196 -2.45 -4.31 -22.28
N VAL A 197 -3.02 -3.20 -22.78
CA VAL A 197 -3.86 -2.29 -21.99
C VAL A 197 -5.19 -2.92 -21.56
N VAL A 198 -5.69 -3.90 -22.32
CA VAL A 198 -7.01 -4.54 -22.09
C VAL A 198 -7.11 -5.17 -20.70
N ASN A 199 -6.06 -5.88 -20.25
CA ASN A 199 -6.05 -6.50 -18.92
C ASN A 199 -6.04 -5.45 -17.82
N GLN A 200 -5.22 -4.41 -17.98
CA GLN A 200 -5.14 -3.29 -17.04
C GLN A 200 -6.47 -2.54 -16.93
N LEU A 201 -7.20 -2.34 -18.03
CA LEU A 201 -8.53 -1.75 -18.02
C LEU A 201 -9.54 -2.59 -17.24
N ARG A 202 -9.54 -3.91 -17.47
CA ARG A 202 -10.42 -4.84 -16.74
C ARG A 202 -10.13 -4.81 -15.24
N ASP A 203 -8.86 -4.70 -14.86
CA ASP A 203 -8.50 -4.59 -13.45
C ASP A 203 -8.89 -3.24 -12.86
N LEU A 204 -8.80 -2.13 -13.59
CA LEU A 204 -9.31 -0.83 -13.12
C LEU A 204 -10.84 -0.83 -12.93
N GLU A 205 -11.59 -1.44 -13.85
CA GLU A 205 -13.06 -1.53 -13.79
C GLU A 205 -13.59 -2.31 -12.58
N ARG A 206 -12.76 -3.20 -12.00
CA ARG A 206 -13.10 -3.95 -10.78
C ARG A 206 -13.02 -3.11 -9.49
N GLY A 207 -12.57 -1.85 -9.60
CA GLY A 207 -12.35 -0.93 -8.49
C GLY A 207 -10.86 -0.68 -8.26
N CYS A 208 -10.47 0.53 -7.92
CA CYS A 208 -9.07 0.89 -7.72
C CYS A 208 -9.00 1.96 -6.64
N ASP A 209 -8.45 1.59 -5.49
CA ASP A 209 -8.32 2.52 -4.36
C ASP A 209 -6.88 3.05 -4.27
N ILE A 210 -5.89 2.21 -4.57
CA ILE A 210 -4.49 2.59 -4.73
C ILE A 210 -4.06 2.25 -6.17
N LEU A 211 -3.60 3.24 -6.91
CA LEU A 211 -3.08 3.05 -8.27
C LEU A 211 -1.56 3.21 -8.29
N VAL A 212 -0.85 2.18 -8.70
CA VAL A 212 0.59 2.22 -8.99
C VAL A 212 0.78 2.31 -10.49
N ALA A 213 1.50 3.31 -10.98
CA ALA A 213 1.55 3.59 -12.41
C ALA A 213 2.91 4.09 -12.91
N THR A 214 3.24 3.75 -14.17
CA THR A 214 4.23 4.55 -14.92
C THR A 214 3.57 5.79 -15.52
N PRO A 215 4.24 6.97 -15.55
CA PRO A 215 3.62 8.22 -15.99
C PRO A 215 2.99 8.14 -17.39
N GLY A 216 3.70 7.56 -18.36
CA GLY A 216 3.22 7.44 -19.74
C GLY A 216 1.93 6.64 -19.87
N ARG A 217 1.80 5.50 -19.16
CA ARG A 217 0.57 4.68 -19.22
C ARG A 217 -0.59 5.36 -18.50
N LEU A 218 -0.33 6.06 -17.40
CA LEU A 218 -1.37 6.81 -16.71
C LEU A 218 -1.92 7.94 -17.59
N SER A 219 -1.05 8.71 -18.25
CA SER A 219 -1.48 9.79 -19.16
C SER A 219 -2.40 9.26 -20.26
N ASP A 220 -2.04 8.15 -20.92
CA ASP A 220 -2.88 7.49 -21.94
C ASP A 220 -4.27 7.10 -21.39
N LEU A 221 -4.33 6.57 -20.17
CA LEU A 221 -5.59 6.15 -19.56
C LEU A 221 -6.45 7.31 -19.05
N ILE A 222 -5.85 8.43 -18.66
CA ILE A 222 -6.57 9.67 -18.34
C ILE A 222 -7.17 10.27 -19.62
N GLU A 223 -6.40 10.37 -20.70
CA GLU A 223 -6.85 10.87 -22.00
C GLU A 223 -8.02 10.06 -22.56
N ARG A 224 -8.02 8.74 -22.34
CA ARG A 224 -9.13 7.85 -22.71
C ARG A 224 -10.34 7.91 -21.75
N GLY A 225 -10.30 8.77 -20.73
CA GLY A 225 -11.36 8.91 -19.73
C GLY A 225 -11.54 7.68 -18.81
N ARG A 226 -10.51 6.83 -18.69
CA ARG A 226 -10.56 5.57 -17.94
C ARG A 226 -10.11 5.73 -16.49
N VAL A 227 -9.32 6.77 -16.21
CA VAL A 227 -8.87 7.17 -14.87
C VAL A 227 -9.20 8.65 -14.67
N GLY A 228 -9.63 9.03 -13.47
CA GLY A 228 -9.63 10.43 -13.02
C GLY A 228 -9.04 10.54 -11.62
N LEU A 229 -8.57 11.72 -11.26
CA LEU A 229 -7.73 11.97 -10.10
C LEU A 229 -8.39 12.88 -9.06
N SER A 230 -9.64 13.29 -9.27
CA SER A 230 -10.42 14.13 -8.34
C SER A 230 -10.58 13.56 -6.93
N ALA A 231 -10.54 12.23 -6.80
CA ALA A 231 -10.59 11.54 -5.50
C ALA A 231 -9.21 11.35 -4.85
N THR A 232 -8.11 11.65 -5.55
CA THR A 232 -6.75 11.42 -5.06
C THR A 232 -6.45 12.32 -3.86
N ARG A 233 -6.19 11.71 -2.70
CA ARG A 233 -5.76 12.39 -1.47
C ARG A 233 -4.30 12.15 -1.15
N PHE A 234 -3.69 11.14 -1.76
CA PHE A 234 -2.26 10.84 -1.65
C PHE A 234 -1.62 10.78 -3.03
N LEU A 235 -0.51 11.50 -3.20
CA LEU A 235 0.38 11.39 -4.35
C LEU A 235 1.76 10.95 -3.86
N CYS A 236 2.29 9.85 -4.40
CA CYS A 236 3.65 9.41 -4.15
C CYS A 236 4.46 9.38 -5.44
N LEU A 237 5.67 9.90 -5.43
CA LEU A 237 6.64 9.77 -6.52
C LEU A 237 7.84 8.97 -5.99
N ASP A 238 8.07 7.76 -6.51
CA ASP A 238 9.23 6.94 -6.16
C ASP A 238 10.26 6.95 -7.29
N GLU A 239 11.55 7.06 -6.93
CA GLU A 239 12.66 7.33 -7.86
C GLU A 239 12.39 8.55 -8.76
N ALA A 240 12.07 9.69 -8.14
CA ALA A 240 11.71 10.92 -8.85
C ALA A 240 12.82 11.45 -9.76
N ASP A 241 14.08 11.41 -9.31
CA ASP A 241 15.27 11.71 -10.11
C ASP A 241 15.32 10.87 -11.38
N ARG A 242 15.19 9.55 -11.24
CA ARG A 242 15.18 8.64 -12.38
C ARG A 242 14.02 8.88 -13.33
N MET A 243 12.85 9.28 -12.84
CA MET A 243 11.74 9.68 -13.71
C MET A 243 12.09 10.91 -14.56
N LEU A 244 12.81 11.88 -13.99
CA LEU A 244 13.28 13.05 -14.75
C LEU A 244 14.36 12.67 -15.76
N ASP A 245 15.31 11.80 -15.40
CA ASP A 245 16.34 11.29 -16.32
C ASP A 245 15.74 10.56 -17.53
N MET A 246 14.60 9.88 -17.33
CA MET A 246 13.84 9.23 -18.39
C MET A 246 12.94 10.18 -19.19
N GLY A 247 12.95 11.48 -18.88
CA GLY A 247 12.16 12.49 -19.57
C GLY A 247 10.67 12.47 -19.25
N PHE A 248 10.25 11.92 -18.10
CA PHE A 248 8.84 11.88 -17.70
C PHE A 248 8.33 13.19 -17.08
N GLU A 249 9.16 14.22 -16.91
CA GLU A 249 8.74 15.49 -16.30
C GLU A 249 7.47 16.08 -16.94
N PRO A 250 7.36 16.19 -18.28
CA PRO A 250 6.18 16.79 -18.90
C PRO A 250 4.90 16.01 -18.59
N GLN A 251 4.96 14.67 -18.59
CA GLN A 251 3.83 13.80 -18.27
C GLN A 251 3.45 13.93 -16.80
N ILE A 252 4.43 13.95 -15.89
CA ILE A 252 4.20 14.11 -14.45
C ILE A 252 3.53 15.46 -14.18
N ARG A 253 4.04 16.55 -14.73
CA ARG A 253 3.44 17.89 -14.59
C ARG A 253 2.03 17.94 -15.15
N LYS A 254 1.79 17.35 -16.32
CA LYS A 254 0.43 17.22 -16.86
C LYS A 254 -0.51 16.53 -15.87
N ILE A 255 -0.12 15.34 -15.38
CA ILE A 255 -0.90 14.54 -14.43
C ILE A 255 -1.23 15.31 -13.14
N VAL A 256 -0.25 16.05 -12.60
CA VAL A 256 -0.36 16.68 -11.27
C VAL A 256 -0.99 18.08 -11.32
N GLU A 257 -0.72 18.85 -12.37
CA GLU A 257 -1.06 20.29 -12.44
C GLU A 257 -2.17 20.59 -13.45
N GLN A 258 -2.35 19.76 -14.49
CA GLN A 258 -3.26 20.05 -15.61
C GLN A 258 -4.49 19.14 -15.65
N GLU A 259 -4.48 18.01 -14.93
CA GLU A 259 -5.63 17.11 -14.78
C GLU A 259 -6.47 17.44 -13.53
N ASP A 260 -7.48 16.63 -13.23
CA ASP A 260 -8.45 16.87 -12.14
C ASP A 260 -7.94 16.53 -10.72
N MET A 261 -6.62 16.42 -10.52
CA MET A 261 -6.04 16.13 -9.20
C MET A 261 -6.20 17.31 -8.24
N PRO A 262 -6.57 17.08 -6.95
CA PRO A 262 -6.55 18.15 -5.94
C PRO A 262 -5.18 18.82 -5.83
N ARG A 263 -5.17 20.13 -5.61
CA ARG A 263 -3.95 20.94 -5.67
C ARG A 263 -3.01 20.65 -4.49
N THR A 264 -1.76 21.07 -4.63
CA THR A 264 -0.76 21.05 -3.55
C THR A 264 -1.34 21.70 -2.28
N GLY A 265 -1.23 21.02 -1.14
CA GLY A 265 -1.85 21.43 0.15
C GLY A 265 -3.31 20.95 0.37
N GLN A 266 -3.98 20.40 -0.66
CA GLN A 266 -5.29 19.75 -0.52
C GLN A 266 -5.19 18.21 -0.57
N ARG A 267 -4.09 17.70 -1.10
CA ARG A 267 -3.64 16.31 -1.04
C ARG A 267 -2.33 16.27 -0.27
N GLN A 268 -2.00 15.11 0.28
CA GLN A 268 -0.66 14.85 0.82
C GLN A 268 0.24 14.32 -0.30
N THR A 269 1.45 14.86 -0.41
CA THR A 269 2.44 14.46 -1.41
C THR A 269 3.72 13.96 -0.74
N LEU A 270 4.17 12.77 -1.14
CA LEU A 270 5.40 12.13 -0.67
C LEU A 270 6.32 11.90 -1.87
N MET A 271 7.50 12.51 -1.88
CA MET A 271 8.49 12.36 -2.94
C MET A 271 9.70 11.62 -2.39
N PHE A 272 10.15 10.60 -3.13
CA PHE A 272 11.31 9.79 -2.82
C PHE A 272 12.29 9.82 -3.99
N SER A 273 13.56 10.08 -3.67
CA SER A 273 14.64 10.22 -4.66
C SER A 273 15.93 9.68 -4.07
N ALA A 274 16.85 9.20 -4.91
CA ALA A 274 18.20 8.86 -4.43
C ALA A 274 19.08 10.12 -4.36
N THR A 275 18.86 11.05 -5.28
CA THR A 275 19.62 12.29 -5.45
C THR A 275 18.73 13.54 -5.29
N PHE A 276 19.34 14.72 -5.11
CA PHE A 276 18.61 15.98 -4.96
C PHE A 276 19.13 17.12 -5.86
N PRO A 277 19.20 16.92 -7.18
CA PRO A 277 19.63 17.95 -8.13
C PRO A 277 18.62 19.11 -8.21
N LYS A 278 18.99 20.21 -8.90
CA LYS A 278 18.17 21.43 -8.99
C LYS A 278 16.78 21.17 -9.57
N GLU A 279 16.69 20.23 -10.50
CA GLU A 279 15.46 19.80 -11.17
C GLU A 279 14.51 19.17 -10.15
N ILE A 280 15.02 18.30 -9.27
CA ILE A 280 14.23 17.69 -8.19
C ILE A 280 13.86 18.70 -7.11
N GLN A 281 14.75 19.65 -6.80
CA GLN A 281 14.43 20.76 -5.89
C GLN A 281 13.27 21.61 -6.42
N ARG A 282 13.26 21.93 -7.72
CA ARG A 282 12.16 22.65 -8.38
C ARG A 282 10.88 21.83 -8.33
N LEU A 283 10.94 20.56 -8.71
CA LEU A 283 9.78 19.66 -8.68
C LEU A 283 9.18 19.56 -7.27
N ALA A 284 10.01 19.42 -6.25
CA ALA A 284 9.59 19.41 -4.85
C ALA A 284 8.95 20.74 -4.43
N GLY A 285 9.53 21.88 -4.85
CA GLY A 285 8.97 23.21 -4.59
C GLY A 285 7.58 23.42 -5.20
N ASP A 286 7.30 22.81 -6.35
CA ASP A 286 6.01 22.93 -7.02
C ASP A 286 4.95 21.98 -6.43
N PHE A 287 5.35 20.76 -6.05
CA PHE A 287 4.41 19.69 -5.71
C PHE A 287 4.17 19.50 -4.21
N LEU A 288 5.03 20.03 -3.35
CA LEU A 288 4.96 19.85 -1.91
C LEU A 288 4.57 21.14 -1.18
N SER A 289 3.80 21.02 -0.10
CA SER A 289 3.38 22.12 0.76
C SER A 289 3.93 21.99 2.18
N ASN A 290 4.69 22.99 2.65
CA ASN A 290 5.27 23.02 4.01
C ASN A 290 5.87 21.65 4.42
N TYR A 291 6.66 21.08 3.50
CA TYR A 291 7.12 19.71 3.61
C TYR A 291 8.24 19.54 4.63
N VAL A 292 8.43 18.30 5.08
CA VAL A 292 9.63 17.88 5.80
C VAL A 292 10.62 17.32 4.78
N PHE A 293 11.86 17.80 4.81
CA PHE A 293 12.96 17.23 4.05
C PHE A 293 13.71 16.22 4.92
N LEU A 294 13.73 14.96 4.50
CA LEU A 294 14.44 13.86 5.13
C LEU A 294 15.61 13.47 4.24
N THR A 295 16.82 13.41 4.80
CA THR A 295 18.01 12.96 4.06
C THR A 295 18.79 11.91 4.82
N ASP A 296 19.20 10.88 4.09
CA ASP A 296 20.21 9.92 4.50
C ASP A 296 21.57 10.36 3.90
N PRO A 297 22.53 10.85 4.69
CA PRO A 297 23.84 11.31 4.23
C PRO A 297 24.68 10.19 3.57
N SER A 298 24.33 8.91 3.76
CA SER A 298 24.98 7.82 3.02
C SER A 298 24.62 7.83 1.54
N ALA A 299 23.48 8.43 1.15
CA ALA A 299 23.11 8.63 -0.25
C ALA A 299 24.10 9.54 -1.00
N ASN A 300 24.78 10.46 -0.30
CA ASN A 300 25.82 11.32 -0.89
C ASN A 300 27.20 10.65 -0.96
N ARG A 301 27.51 9.67 -0.11
CA ARG A 301 28.86 9.06 -0.02
C ARG A 301 29.20 8.08 -1.15
N TRP A 302 28.21 7.60 -1.89
CA TRP A 302 28.44 6.80 -3.11
C TRP A 302 29.03 7.62 -4.27
N LEU A 303 28.93 8.96 -4.26
CA LEU A 303 29.47 9.82 -5.31
C LEU A 303 30.97 10.15 -5.14
N GLU A 304 31.52 9.95 -3.94
CA GLU A 304 32.95 10.25 -3.67
C GLU A 304 33.87 9.02 -3.79
N GLN A 305 33.33 7.81 -3.89
CA GLN A 305 34.12 6.56 -3.91
C GLN A 305 33.99 5.73 -5.19
N GLY A 306 33.32 6.24 -6.23
CA GLY A 306 33.01 5.50 -7.46
C GLY A 306 33.45 6.19 -8.76
N GLY A 307 34.69 6.67 -8.83
CA GLY A 307 35.36 7.11 -10.06
C GLY A 307 36.25 6.01 -10.64
#